data_AF-A0A525KA87-F1
#
_entry.id   AF-A0A525KA87-F1
#
_cell.length_a   1.000
_cell.length_b   1.000
_cell.length_c   1.000
_cell.angle_alpha   90.00
_cell.angle_beta   90.00
_cell.angle_gamma   90.00
#
_symmetry.space_group_name_H-M   'P 1'
#
loop_
_entity.id
_entity.type
_entity.pdbx_description
1 polymer ?
#
loop_
_entity_poly.entity_id
_entity_poly.type
_entity_poly.pdbx_seq_one_letter_code
_entity_poly.pdbx_strand_id
1 'polypeptide(L)'
;AKWRLTPDTLDKRMADQDAVLDAGAPYVKPGGRMVYVTCSVLPQEDEDRVAAFLARMPGFVSAPATADPKLIQYLTPDGFLRLSPRTSGTDGFFVAVLEKPR
;
A
#
# COMPACT_ATOMS: atom_id res chain seq x y z
N ALA A 1 4.93 -16.44 -12.57
CA ALA A 1 3.74 -16.06 -11.78
C ALA A 1 2.48 -15.83 -12.63
N LYS A 2 2.58 -15.30 -13.87
CA LYS A 2 1.44 -14.91 -14.75
C LYS A 2 0.29 -15.93 -14.90
N TRP A 3 0.54 -17.23 -14.73
CA TRP A 3 -0.45 -18.30 -14.95
C TRP A 3 -0.97 -18.97 -13.67
N ARG A 4 -0.61 -18.46 -12.48
CA ARG A 4 -0.98 -19.05 -11.18
C ARG A 4 -1.92 -18.19 -10.34
N LEU A 5 -2.38 -17.06 -10.88
CA LEU A 5 -3.34 -16.20 -10.18
C LEU A 5 -4.76 -16.71 -10.47
N THR A 6 -5.38 -17.30 -9.46
CA THR A 6 -6.80 -17.62 -9.41
C THR A 6 -7.49 -16.72 -8.37
N PRO A 7 -8.82 -16.57 -8.42
CA PRO A 7 -9.57 -15.86 -7.37
C PRO A 7 -9.20 -16.32 -5.96
N ASP A 8 -9.20 -17.63 -5.70
CA ASP A 8 -8.84 -18.18 -4.38
C ASP A 8 -7.43 -17.79 -3.92
N THR A 9 -6.46 -17.77 -4.85
CA THR A 9 -5.09 -17.36 -4.50
C THR A 9 -4.97 -15.86 -4.27
N LEU A 10 -5.80 -15.05 -4.92
CA LEU A 10 -5.87 -13.61 -4.69
C LEU A 10 -6.52 -13.33 -3.34
N ASP A 11 -7.61 -14.01 -3.01
CA ASP A 11 -8.29 -13.89 -1.71
C ASP A 11 -7.36 -14.25 -0.56
N LYS A 12 -6.59 -15.33 -0.71
CA LYS A 12 -5.58 -15.70 0.28
C LYS A 12 -4.50 -14.62 0.43
N ARG A 13 -3.97 -14.07 -0.66
CA ARG A 13 -2.96 -13.00 -0.62
C ARG A 13 -3.48 -11.75 0.07
N MET A 14 -4.70 -11.36 -0.27
CA MET A 14 -5.40 -10.25 0.34
C MET A 14 -5.53 -10.43 1.86
N ALA A 15 -5.95 -11.62 2.30
CA ALA A 15 -6.04 -11.94 3.73
C ALA A 15 -4.68 -11.92 4.43
N ASP A 16 -3.63 -12.46 3.81
CA ASP A 16 -2.27 -12.43 4.35
C ASP A 16 -1.74 -10.98 4.47
N GLN A 17 -2.01 -10.13 3.47
CA GLN A 17 -1.65 -8.70 3.49
C GLN A 17 -2.36 -7.94 4.61
N ASP A 18 -3.67 -8.17 4.77
CA ASP A 18 -4.44 -7.58 5.86
C ASP A 18 -3.91 -8.00 7.24
N ALA A 19 -3.59 -9.28 7.42
CA ALA A 19 -3.03 -9.78 8.66
C ALA A 19 -1.67 -9.15 8.99
N VAL A 20 -0.81 -8.93 7.99
CA VAL A 20 0.49 -8.27 8.19
C VAL A 20 0.32 -6.80 8.56
N LEU A 21 -0.59 -6.08 7.90
CA LEU A 21 -0.91 -4.69 8.25
C LEU A 21 -1.40 -4.57 9.69
N ASP A 22 -2.33 -5.45 10.09
CA ASP A 22 -2.92 -5.44 11.42
C ASP A 22 -1.90 -5.82 12.50
N ALA A 23 -1.02 -6.76 12.19
CA ALA A 23 0.08 -7.13 13.08
C ALA A 23 1.12 -6.01 13.22
N GLY A 24 1.34 -5.21 12.18
CA GLY A 24 2.28 -4.08 12.20
C GLY A 24 1.78 -2.87 12.99
N ALA A 25 0.47 -2.59 12.94
CA ALA A 25 -0.11 -1.37 13.49
C ALA A 25 0.21 -1.10 14.98
N PRO A 26 0.21 -2.09 15.91
CA PRO A 26 0.54 -1.88 17.32
C PRO A 26 1.97 -1.37 17.57
N TYR A 27 2.90 -1.63 16.64
CA TYR A 27 4.31 -1.20 16.76
C TYR A 27 4.54 0.26 16.35
N VAL A 28 3.52 0.92 15.80
CA VAL A 28 3.58 2.32 15.39
C VAL A 28 3.24 3.22 16.57
N LYS A 29 4.22 4.01 17.01
CA LYS A 29 4.05 5.05 18.03
C LYS A 29 3.22 6.23 17.48
N PRO A 30 2.57 7.04 18.34
CA PRO A 30 2.00 8.31 17.92
C PRO A 30 3.05 9.20 17.21
N GLY A 31 2.68 9.80 16.09
CA GLY A 31 3.57 10.48 15.14
C GLY A 31 4.47 9.56 14.29
N GLY A 32 4.28 8.24 14.39
CA GLY A 32 5.03 7.23 13.66
C GLY A 32 4.37 6.86 12.32
N ARG A 33 5.14 6.18 11.46
CA ARG A 33 4.69 5.75 10.13
C ARG A 33 4.90 4.27 9.92
N MET A 34 3.99 3.66 9.18
CA MET A 34 4.07 2.32 8.61
C MET A 34 3.98 2.43 7.09
N VAL A 35 4.84 1.72 6.38
CA VAL A 35 4.89 1.75 4.91
C VAL A 35 4.42 0.40 4.40
N TYR A 36 3.35 0.40 3.61
CA TYR A 36 2.81 -0.77 2.93
C TYR A 36 3.33 -0.78 1.49
N VAL A 37 3.90 -1.91 1.06
CA VAL A 37 4.51 -2.06 -0.27
C VAL A 37 4.12 -3.40 -0.86
N THR A 38 3.69 -3.39 -2.12
CA THR A 38 3.45 -4.59 -2.93
C THR A 38 4.21 -4.49 -4.24
N CYS A 39 4.51 -5.65 -4.84
CA CYS A 39 4.92 -5.77 -6.24
C CYS A 39 3.74 -6.16 -7.13
N SER A 40 2.56 -5.60 -6.85
CA SER A 40 1.33 -5.80 -7.62
C SER A 40 0.96 -4.55 -8.39
N VAL A 41 -0.01 -4.71 -9.29
CA VAL A 41 -0.72 -3.62 -9.98
C VAL A 41 -2.24 -3.78 -9.83
N LEU A 42 -2.69 -4.73 -9.00
CA LEU A 42 -4.09 -5.03 -8.78
C LEU A 42 -4.62 -4.16 -7.64
N PRO A 43 -5.68 -3.35 -7.88
CA PRO A 43 -6.27 -2.53 -6.82
C PRO A 43 -6.65 -3.32 -5.57
N GLN A 44 -7.04 -4.59 -5.76
CA GLN A 44 -7.40 -5.51 -4.68
C GLN A 44 -6.26 -5.75 -3.69
N GLU A 45 -5.01 -5.79 -4.15
CA GLU A 45 -3.80 -5.95 -3.33
C GLU A 45 -3.22 -4.59 -2.87
N ASP A 46 -3.64 -3.50 -3.51
CA ASP A 46 -3.07 -2.15 -3.35
C ASP A 46 -4.03 -1.23 -2.59
N GLU A 47 -4.77 -0.37 -3.30
CA GLU A 47 -5.64 0.65 -2.73
C GLU A 47 -6.75 0.06 -1.85
N ASP A 48 -7.32 -1.09 -2.23
CA ASP A 48 -8.41 -1.73 -1.48
C ASP A 48 -7.93 -2.23 -0.11
N ARG A 49 -6.68 -2.73 -0.01
CA ARG A 49 -6.10 -3.15 1.27
C ARG A 49 -5.88 -1.96 2.19
N VAL A 50 -5.37 -0.86 1.64
CA VAL A 50 -5.15 0.38 2.38
C VAL A 50 -6.48 0.95 2.89
N ALA A 51 -7.50 1.01 2.03
CA ALA A 51 -8.82 1.49 2.40
C ALA A 51 -9.46 0.62 3.50
N ALA A 52 -9.39 -0.71 3.34
CA ALA A 52 -9.87 -1.65 4.35
C ALA A 52 -9.14 -1.48 5.69
N PHE A 53 -7.83 -1.20 5.68
CA PHE A 53 -7.04 -0.96 6.88
C PHE A 53 -7.44 0.32 7.60
N LEU A 54 -7.57 1.42 6.85
CA LEU A 54 -7.95 2.71 7.42
C LEU A 54 -9.38 2.68 7.99
N ALA A 55 -10.28 1.90 7.38
CA ALA A 55 -11.65 1.71 7.90
C ALA A 55 -11.68 0.97 9.24
N ARG A 56 -10.80 -0.02 9.45
CA ARG A 56 -10.74 -0.83 10.69
C ARG A 56 -9.82 -0.25 11.77
N MET A 57 -8.87 0.62 11.40
CA MET A 57 -7.90 1.24 12.30
C MET A 57 -8.04 2.78 12.32
N PRO A 58 -9.02 3.35 13.05
CA PRO A 58 -9.33 4.79 13.02
C PRO A 58 -8.20 5.69 13.57
N GLY A 59 -7.16 5.11 14.19
CA GLY A 59 -5.98 5.83 14.65
C GLY A 59 -4.93 6.10 13.56
N PHE A 60 -5.17 5.67 12.32
CA PHE A 60 -4.26 5.87 11.20
C PHE A 60 -4.88 6.74 10.11
N VAL A 61 -4.03 7.44 9.38
CA VAL A 61 -4.38 8.22 8.19
C VAL A 61 -3.38 7.92 7.07
N SER A 62 -3.77 8.08 5.81
CA SER A 62 -2.82 8.07 4.70
C SER A 62 -2.04 9.39 4.65
N ALA A 63 -0.76 9.30 4.30
CA ALA A 63 0.10 10.43 4.01
C ALA A 63 0.72 10.25 2.61
N PRO A 64 1.12 11.35 1.94
CA PRO A 64 1.81 11.26 0.65
C PRO A 64 3.03 10.34 0.74
N ALA A 65 3.14 9.39 -0.19
CA ALA A 65 4.18 8.37 -0.18
C ALA A 65 5.59 8.95 -0.33
N THR A 66 5.70 10.15 -0.90
CA THR A 66 6.97 10.86 -1.07
C THR A 66 6.74 12.36 -1.22
N ALA A 67 7.76 13.14 -0.89
CA ALA A 67 7.88 14.56 -1.25
C ALA A 67 9.06 14.82 -2.19
N ASP A 68 9.74 13.76 -2.68
CA ASP A 68 10.85 13.88 -3.63
C ASP A 68 10.32 14.35 -4.99
N PRO A 69 10.73 15.53 -5.51
CA PRO A 69 10.30 16.03 -6.82
C PRO A 69 10.49 15.04 -7.97
N LYS A 70 11.46 14.12 -7.88
CA LYS A 70 11.70 13.10 -8.90
C LYS A 70 10.62 12.03 -8.94
N LEU A 71 9.98 11.77 -7.80
CA LEU A 71 8.99 10.71 -7.62
C LEU A 71 7.55 11.23 -7.58
N ILE A 72 7.34 12.53 -7.33
CA ILE A 72 6.00 13.15 -7.30
C ILE A 72 5.20 12.87 -8.58
N GLN A 73 5.85 12.80 -9.74
CA GLN A 73 5.19 12.49 -11.01
C GLN A 73 4.55 11.09 -11.07
N TYR A 74 4.90 10.19 -10.16
CA TYR A 74 4.36 8.83 -10.06
C TYR A 74 3.36 8.68 -8.90
N LEU A 75 2.98 9.78 -8.25
CA LEU A 75 1.94 9.76 -7.23
C LEU A 75 0.56 9.60 -7.87
N THR A 76 -0.27 8.77 -7.25
CA THR A 76 -1.70 8.73 -7.52
C THR A 76 -2.38 9.98 -6.95
N PRO A 77 -3.62 10.31 -7.38
CA PRO A 77 -4.38 11.40 -6.78
C PRO A 77 -4.55 11.27 -5.25
N ASP A 78 -4.60 10.04 -4.75
CA ASP A 78 -4.73 9.72 -3.32
C ASP A 78 -3.38 9.79 -2.57
N GLY A 79 -2.29 10.13 -3.25
CA GLY A 79 -0.97 10.30 -2.65
C GLY A 79 -0.16 9.03 -2.49
N PHE A 80 -0.56 7.90 -3.11
CA PHE A 80 0.23 6.67 -3.13
C PHE A 80 1.26 6.70 -4.25
N LEU A 81 2.39 6.00 -4.10
CA LEU A 81 3.35 5.87 -5.21
C LEU A 81 2.98 4.65 -6.05
N ARG A 82 2.81 4.84 -7.37
CA ARG A 82 2.62 3.73 -8.31
C ARG A 82 3.67 3.75 -9.41
N LEU A 83 4.51 2.73 -9.40
CA LEU A 83 5.58 2.50 -10.36
C LEU A 83 5.15 1.40 -11.32
N SER A 84 5.49 1.55 -12.60
CA SER A 84 5.18 0.56 -13.63
C SER A 84 6.27 0.53 -14.70
N PRO A 85 6.41 -0.58 -15.44
CA PRO A 85 7.37 -0.64 -16.55
C PRO A 85 7.18 0.50 -17.57
N ARG A 86 5.94 0.95 -17.76
CA ARG A 86 5.62 2.04 -18.70
C ARG A 86 6.02 3.41 -18.16
N THR A 87 5.77 3.68 -16.88
CA THR A 87 5.91 5.02 -16.31
C THR A 87 7.29 5.27 -15.73
N SER A 88 7.87 4.28 -15.04
CA SER A 88 9.11 4.42 -14.28
C SER A 88 10.25 3.54 -14.79
N GLY A 89 10.01 2.65 -15.76
CA GLY A 89 11.01 1.69 -16.25
C GLY A 89 11.42 0.63 -15.21
N THR A 90 10.66 0.49 -14.12
CA THR A 90 10.86 -0.51 -13.06
C THR A 90 9.86 -1.65 -13.20
N ASP A 91 10.02 -2.71 -12.40
CA ASP A 91 8.91 -3.64 -12.15
C ASP A 91 7.73 -2.89 -11.47
N GLY A 92 6.52 -3.44 -11.58
CA GLY A 92 5.31 -2.80 -11.01
C GLY A 92 5.35 -2.80 -9.48
N PHE A 93 5.22 -1.62 -8.87
CA PHE A 93 5.17 -1.46 -7.40
C PHE A 93 4.11 -0.46 -6.98
N PHE A 94 3.55 -0.71 -5.80
CA PHE A 94 2.67 0.20 -5.08
C PHE A 94 3.24 0.49 -3.69
N VAL A 95 3.19 1.75 -3.27
CA VAL A 95 3.62 2.18 -1.93
C VAL A 95 2.59 3.11 -1.30
N ALA A 96 2.13 2.76 -0.11
CA ALA A 96 1.30 3.62 0.73
C ALA A 96 2.00 3.90 2.08
N VAL A 97 1.94 5.16 2.51
CA VAL A 97 2.43 5.58 3.83
C VAL A 97 1.24 5.82 4.74
N LEU A 98 1.22 5.11 5.86
CA LEU A 98 0.19 5.16 6.87
C LEU A 98 0.78 5.80 8.12
N GLU A 99 0.25 6.94 8.53
CA GLU A 99 0.72 7.69 9.69
C GLU A 99 -0.26 7.51 10.85
N LYS A 100 0.27 7.30 12.05
CA LYS A 100 -0.50 7.41 13.29
C LYS A 100 -0.31 8.82 13.82
N PRO A 101 -1.31 9.72 13.77
CA PRO A 101 -1.16 11.08 14.27
C PRO A 101 -0.74 11.13 15.75
N ARG A 102 -0.22 12.29 16.18
CA ARG A 102 0.16 12.50 17.58
C ARG A 102 -1.05 12.62 18.49
#